data_AF-A0A2E5E1D1-F1
#
_entry.id   AF-A0A2E5E1D1-F1
#
_cell.length_a   1.000
_cell.length_b   1.000
_cell.length_c   1.000
_cell.angle_alpha   90.00
_cell.angle_beta   90.00
_cell.angle_gamma   90.00
#
_symmetry.space_group_name_H-M   'P 1'
#
loop_
_entity.id
_entity.type
_entity.pdbx_description
1 polymer ?
#
loop_
_entity_poly.entity_id
_entity_poly.type
_entity_poly.pdbx_seq_one_letter_code
_entity_poly.pdbx_strand_id
1 'polypeptide(L)'
;MVGTIRGSTEEIDMDSATIVPNSTMTFTVTARPQRTAQIKTIERLMGMQTHIQRGRTKLATQRRLKDNVTYVRAGRPWVNRKRVTKLARAEAGASFSIHVTPQIVDDLKSVASYLQTA
;
A
#
# COMPACT_ATOMS: atom_id res chain seq x y z
N MET A 1 3.30 58.23 -10.16
CA MET A 1 3.25 57.24 -11.26
C MET A 1 3.30 55.87 -10.59
N VAL A 2 2.13 55.24 -10.43
CA VAL A 2 1.92 54.03 -9.62
C VAL A 2 2.26 52.81 -10.47
N GLY A 3 3.35 52.13 -10.15
CA GLY A 3 3.75 50.87 -10.79
C GLY A 3 3.08 49.70 -10.10
N THR A 4 2.08 49.13 -10.78
CA THR A 4 1.32 47.94 -10.37
C THR A 4 2.23 46.73 -10.12
N ILE A 5 2.21 46.22 -8.89
CA ILE A 5 2.79 44.91 -8.53
C ILE A 5 1.91 43.85 -9.21
N ARG A 6 2.41 43.22 -10.27
CA ARG A 6 1.74 42.07 -10.89
C ARG A 6 1.69 40.97 -9.83
N GLY A 7 0.46 40.54 -9.53
CA GLY A 7 0.16 39.53 -8.53
C GLY A 7 1.08 38.33 -8.62
N SER A 8 1.62 37.98 -7.45
CA SER A 8 1.98 36.61 -7.11
C SER A 8 0.73 35.76 -7.21
N THR A 9 0.47 35.22 -8.40
CA THR A 9 -0.37 34.03 -8.50
C THR A 9 0.45 32.91 -7.87
N GLU A 10 0.23 32.68 -6.58
CA GLU A 10 0.54 31.38 -5.97
C GLU A 10 -0.33 30.36 -6.72
N GLU A 11 0.22 29.78 -7.79
CA GLU A 11 -0.26 28.49 -8.24
C GLU A 11 0.00 27.53 -7.07
N ILE A 12 -1.05 27.28 -6.30
CA ILE A 12 -1.07 26.19 -5.34
C ILE A 12 -0.95 24.93 -6.19
N ASP A 13 0.28 24.46 -6.36
CA ASP A 13 0.62 23.13 -6.88
C ASP A 13 -0.02 22.08 -5.97
N MET A 14 -1.31 21.86 -6.14
CA MET A 14 -2.10 20.87 -5.44
C MET A 14 -1.90 19.50 -6.09
N ASP A 15 -0.66 19.07 -6.34
CA ASP A 15 -0.43 17.76 -6.97
C ASP A 15 0.99 17.16 -6.85
N SER A 16 1.84 17.66 -5.95
CA SER A 16 3.04 16.91 -5.54
C SER A 16 3.03 16.68 -4.03
N ALA A 17 2.67 15.47 -3.64
CA ALA A 17 2.65 15.02 -2.25
C ALA A 17 4.03 15.26 -1.62
N THR A 18 4.14 16.29 -0.78
CA THR A 18 5.32 16.49 0.07
C THR A 18 5.32 15.37 1.11
N ILE A 19 6.08 14.31 0.85
CA ILE A 19 6.20 13.17 1.76
C ILE A 19 7.07 13.60 2.93
N VAL A 20 6.45 13.79 4.10
CA VAL A 20 7.15 14.18 5.33
C VAL A 20 7.61 12.92 6.07
N PRO A 21 8.93 12.70 6.24
CA PRO A 21 9.42 11.56 7.01
C PRO A 21 9.01 11.64 8.48
N ASN A 22 8.93 10.48 9.13
CA ASN A 22 8.58 10.31 10.55
C ASN A 22 7.20 10.88 10.94
N SER A 23 6.26 10.89 9.99
CA SER A 23 4.90 11.36 10.21
C SER A 23 3.89 10.28 9.80
N THR A 24 2.69 10.32 10.36
CA THR A 24 1.59 9.46 9.92
C THR A 24 0.83 10.18 8.81
N MET A 25 0.83 9.61 7.61
CA MET A 25 0.18 10.18 6.43
C MET A 25 -0.89 9.23 5.90
N THR A 26 -1.94 9.82 5.33
CA THR A 26 -3.02 9.08 4.68
C THR A 26 -2.95 9.31 3.19
N PHE A 27 -2.95 8.22 2.43
CA PHE A 27 -2.86 8.22 0.98
C PHE A 27 -4.11 7.59 0.38
N THR A 28 -4.56 8.16 -0.73
CA THR A 28 -5.64 7.62 -1.56
C THR A 28 -5.08 7.25 -2.92
N VAL A 29 -5.37 6.04 -3.39
CA VAL A 29 -4.95 5.57 -4.71
C VAL A 29 -5.84 6.21 -5.77
N THR A 30 -5.28 7.08 -6.63
CA THR A 30 -6.04 7.81 -7.66
C THR A 30 -6.40 6.92 -8.84
N ALA A 31 -5.43 6.12 -9.30
CA ALA A 31 -5.59 5.23 -10.44
C ALA A 31 -4.90 3.88 -10.19
N ARG A 32 -5.44 2.83 -10.80
CA ARG A 32 -4.84 1.50 -10.72
C ARG A 32 -3.58 1.44 -11.60
N PRO A 33 -2.39 1.16 -11.03
CA PRO A 33 -1.17 1.01 -11.83
C PRO A 33 -1.24 -0.23 -12.73
N GLN A 34 -0.61 -0.13 -13.90
CA GLN A 34 -0.55 -1.22 -14.88
C GLN A 34 0.64 -2.14 -14.65
N ARG A 35 1.78 -1.59 -14.18
CA ARG A 35 3.01 -2.36 -14.00
C ARG A 35 2.92 -3.20 -12.73
N THR A 36 3.30 -4.47 -12.85
CA THR A 36 3.29 -5.43 -11.73
C THR A 36 4.17 -4.99 -10.56
N ALA A 37 5.29 -4.29 -10.83
CA ALA A 37 6.16 -3.73 -9.79
C ALA A 37 5.44 -2.68 -8.94
N GLN A 38 4.78 -1.71 -9.59
CA GLN A 38 4.04 -0.64 -8.91
C GLN A 38 2.87 -1.20 -8.10
N ILE A 39 2.12 -2.16 -8.67
CA ILE A 39 1.03 -2.86 -7.96
C ILE A 39 1.57 -3.49 -6.66
N LYS A 40 2.70 -4.20 -6.74
CA LYS A 40 3.31 -4.85 -5.57
C LYS A 40 3.79 -3.83 -4.53
N THR A 41 4.34 -2.71 -4.95
CA THR A 41 4.78 -1.64 -4.04
C THR A 41 3.61 -1.05 -3.27
N ILE A 42 2.51 -0.69 -3.96
CA ILE A 42 1.31 -0.16 -3.30
C ILE A 42 0.69 -1.20 -2.37
N GLU A 43 0.50 -2.45 -2.84
CA GLU A 43 -0.02 -3.55 -1.99
C GLU A 43 0.88 -3.80 -0.76
N ARG A 44 2.20 -3.60 -0.88
CA ARG A 44 3.14 -3.71 0.24
C ARG A 44 2.94 -2.57 1.25
N LEU A 45 2.88 -1.32 0.78
CA LEU A 45 2.65 -0.14 1.62
C LEU A 45 1.30 -0.24 2.35
N MET A 46 0.22 -0.54 1.65
CA MET A 46 -1.09 -0.81 2.25
C MET A 46 -1.03 -1.94 3.28
N GLY A 47 -0.21 -2.96 3.01
CA GLY A 47 -0.01 -4.12 3.87
C GLY A 47 0.76 -3.85 5.17
N MET A 48 1.39 -2.68 5.33
CA MET A 48 2.05 -2.26 6.57
C MET A 48 1.05 -1.83 7.64
N GLN A 49 -0.22 -1.58 7.30
CA GLN A 49 -1.26 -1.26 8.26
C GLN A 49 -1.50 -2.39 9.28
N THR A 50 -1.60 -2.03 10.56
CA THR A 50 -1.74 -2.99 11.66
C THR A 50 -2.96 -3.90 11.49
N HIS A 51 -4.08 -3.38 10.98
CA HIS A 51 -5.29 -4.19 10.75
C HIS A 51 -5.10 -5.22 9.62
N ILE A 52 -4.39 -4.86 8.54
CA ILE A 52 -4.05 -5.80 7.46
C ILE A 52 -3.07 -6.87 7.96
N GLN A 53 -2.07 -6.47 8.75
CA GLN A 53 -1.13 -7.43 9.36
C GLN A 53 -1.84 -8.42 10.28
N ARG A 54 -2.73 -7.94 11.15
CA ARG A 54 -3.57 -8.80 12.02
C ARG A 54 -4.44 -9.75 11.20
N GLY A 55 -5.06 -9.25 10.13
CA GLY A 55 -5.84 -10.07 9.21
C GLY A 55 -5.00 -11.17 8.54
N ARG A 56 -3.78 -10.84 8.09
CA ARG A 56 -2.83 -11.82 7.52
C ARG A 56 -2.48 -12.91 8.51
N THR A 57 -2.19 -12.57 9.76
CA THR A 57 -1.91 -13.54 10.83
C THR A 57 -3.11 -14.45 11.10
N LYS A 58 -4.33 -13.89 11.19
CA LYS A 58 -5.56 -14.68 11.36
C LYS A 58 -5.77 -15.68 10.23
N LEU A 59 -5.62 -15.24 8.98
CA LEU A 59 -5.78 -16.11 7.80
C LEU A 59 -4.66 -17.15 7.67
N ALA A 60 -3.44 -16.84 8.13
CA ALA A 60 -2.37 -17.83 8.19
C ALA A 60 -2.70 -18.95 9.19
N THR A 61 -3.17 -18.58 10.38
CA THR A 61 -3.61 -19.54 11.39
C THR A 61 -4.78 -20.39 10.90
N GLN A 62 -5.79 -19.78 10.28
CA GLN A 62 -6.93 -20.51 9.72
C GLN A 62 -6.49 -21.54 8.67
N ARG A 63 -5.60 -21.15 7.75
CA ARG A 63 -5.11 -22.07 6.72
C ARG A 63 -4.36 -23.26 7.32
N ARG A 64 -3.55 -23.02 8.35
CA ARG A 64 -2.85 -24.10 9.06
C ARG A 64 -3.81 -25.09 9.72
N LEU A 65 -4.88 -24.61 10.33
CA LEU A 65 -5.79 -25.43 11.14
C LEU A 65 -6.91 -26.12 10.34
N LYS A 66 -7.42 -25.46 9.28
CA LYS A 66 -8.66 -25.89 8.62
C LYS A 66 -8.53 -26.05 7.11
N ASP A 67 -7.88 -25.10 6.42
CA ASP A 67 -7.98 -25.06 4.95
C ASP A 67 -6.92 -25.92 4.24
N ASN A 68 -5.77 -26.15 4.87
CA ASN A 68 -4.71 -26.95 4.27
C ASN A 68 -5.07 -28.44 4.37
N VAL A 69 -5.13 -29.10 3.21
CA VAL A 69 -5.41 -30.54 3.14
C VAL A 69 -4.09 -31.29 3.31
N THR A 70 -4.03 -32.15 4.32
CA THR A 70 -2.88 -33.05 4.52
C THR A 70 -3.25 -34.44 4.02
N TYR A 71 -2.39 -35.02 3.19
CA TYR A 71 -2.56 -36.37 2.67
C TYR A 71 -1.25 -37.16 2.78
N VAL A 72 -1.32 -38.49 2.83
CA VAL A 72 -0.11 -39.33 2.92
C VAL A 72 0.34 -39.73 1.52
N ARG A 73 1.63 -39.57 1.23
CA ARG A 73 2.26 -40.05 -0.03
C ARG A 73 3.59 -40.69 0.33
N ALA A 74 3.77 -41.95 -0.09
CA ALA A 74 4.95 -42.77 0.23
C ALA A 74 5.26 -42.80 1.74
N GLY A 75 4.22 -42.98 2.58
CA GLY A 75 4.36 -43.05 4.04
C GLY A 75 4.68 -41.73 4.74
N ARG A 76 4.73 -40.59 4.03
CA ARG A 76 4.96 -39.26 4.62
C ARG A 76 3.74 -38.36 4.47
N PRO A 77 3.42 -37.51 5.47
CA PRO A 77 2.37 -36.51 5.33
C PRO A 77 2.86 -35.36 4.44
N TRP A 78 2.12 -35.09 3.38
CA TRP A 78 2.31 -33.96 2.48
C TRP A 78 1.15 -32.98 2.66
N VAL A 79 1.46 -31.69 2.71
CA VAL A 79 0.47 -30.63 2.89
C VAL A 79 0.21 -29.93 1.57
N ASN A 80 -1.01 -30.02 1.07
CA ASN A 80 -1.47 -29.15 -0.01
C ASN A 80 -1.87 -27.79 0.58
N ARG A 81 -1.09 -26.75 0.26
CA ARG A 81 -1.26 -25.40 0.82
C ARG A 81 -2.22 -24.58 -0.01
N LYS A 82 -3.28 -24.06 0.61
CA LYS A 82 -4.19 -23.12 -0.06
C LYS A 82 -3.50 -21.78 -0.34
N ARG A 83 -3.78 -21.22 -1.52
CA ARG A 83 -3.27 -19.90 -1.95
C ARG A 83 -3.58 -18.82 -0.90
N VAL A 84 -2.62 -17.95 -0.63
CA VAL A 84 -2.78 -16.83 0.30
C VAL A 84 -3.84 -15.86 -0.23
N THR A 85 -4.83 -15.53 0.59
CA THR A 85 -5.78 -14.45 0.31
C THR A 85 -5.08 -13.09 0.43
N LYS A 86 -5.20 -12.25 -0.59
CA LYS A 86 -4.71 -10.87 -0.56
C LYS A 86 -5.74 -9.97 0.12
N LEU A 87 -5.33 -9.31 1.21
CA LEU A 87 -6.16 -8.36 1.95
C LEU A 87 -6.02 -6.91 1.48
N ALA A 88 -4.91 -6.59 0.82
CA ALA A 88 -4.68 -5.29 0.19
C ALA A 88 -4.70 -5.46 -1.33
N ARG A 89 -5.38 -4.55 -2.02
CA ARG A 89 -5.42 -4.46 -3.48
C ARG A 89 -5.27 -3.01 -3.88
N ALA A 90 -4.39 -2.74 -4.84
CA ALA A 90 -4.17 -1.42 -5.40
C ALA A 90 -5.28 -1.07 -6.41
N GLU A 91 -6.49 -0.83 -5.91
CA GLU A 91 -7.64 -0.40 -6.68
C GLU A 91 -7.86 1.11 -6.50
N ALA A 92 -8.42 1.78 -7.52
CA ALA A 92 -8.68 3.21 -7.46
C ALA A 92 -9.71 3.50 -6.35
N GLY A 93 -9.50 4.59 -5.61
CA GLY A 93 -10.30 4.98 -4.44
C GLY A 93 -9.92 4.27 -3.15
N ALA A 94 -9.00 3.30 -3.16
CA ALA A 94 -8.53 2.69 -1.92
C ALA A 94 -7.68 3.67 -1.12
N SER A 95 -8.01 3.86 0.15
CA SER A 95 -7.23 4.68 1.08
C SER A 95 -6.46 3.83 2.09
N PHE A 96 -5.31 4.32 2.52
CA PHE A 96 -4.51 3.70 3.56
C PHE A 96 -3.74 4.74 4.37
N SER A 97 -3.58 4.47 5.66
CA SER A 97 -2.79 5.31 6.57
C SER A 97 -1.56 4.55 7.03
N ILE A 98 -0.38 5.15 6.89
CA ILE A 98 0.87 4.55 7.34
C ILE A 98 1.75 5.58 8.03
N HIS A 99 2.53 5.10 9.00
CA HIS A 99 3.62 5.87 9.55
C HIS A 99 4.81 5.83 8.58
N VAL A 100 5.17 6.99 8.03
CA VAL A 100 6.22 7.15 7.03
C VAL A 100 7.58 7.08 7.70
N THR A 101 8.22 5.92 7.66
CA THR A 101 9.62 5.80 8.08
C THR A 101 10.57 6.22 6.95
N PRO A 102 11.79 6.68 7.24
CA PRO A 102 12.74 7.09 6.20
C PRO A 102 13.01 6.01 5.14
N GLN A 103 12.94 4.72 5.53
CA GLN A 103 13.19 3.59 4.63
C GLN A 103 12.11 3.40 3.55
N ILE A 104 10.88 3.86 3.79
CA ILE A 104 9.77 3.70 2.86
C ILE A 104 9.53 4.94 2.00
N VAL A 105 10.31 6.01 2.21
CA VAL A 105 10.18 7.27 1.47
C VAL A 105 10.45 7.07 -0.02
N ASP A 106 11.48 6.31 -0.38
CA ASP A 106 11.82 6.07 -1.79
C ASP A 106 10.77 5.19 -2.49
N ASP A 107 10.17 4.24 -1.75
CA ASP A 107 9.03 3.47 -2.24
C ASP A 107 7.83 4.38 -2.54
N LEU A 108 7.51 5.29 -1.61
CA LEU A 108 6.41 6.25 -1.77
C LEU A 108 6.66 7.19 -2.95
N LYS A 109 7.89 7.71 -3.09
CA LYS A 109 8.29 8.53 -4.26
C LYS A 109 8.15 7.76 -5.56
N SER A 110 8.52 6.48 -5.60
CA SER A 110 8.41 5.65 -6.80
C SER A 110 6.96 5.44 -7.26
N VAL A 111 5.97 5.55 -6.38
CA VAL A 111 4.54 5.38 -6.71
C VAL A 111 3.73 6.67 -6.54
N ALA A 112 4.39 7.81 -6.34
CA ALA A 112 3.76 9.10 -6.05
C ALA A 112 2.73 9.51 -7.12
N SER A 113 2.96 9.17 -8.38
CA SER A 113 2.03 9.45 -9.49
C SER A 113 0.65 8.80 -9.35
N TYR A 114 0.50 7.80 -8.47
CA TYR A 114 -0.75 7.09 -8.21
C TYR A 114 -1.35 7.40 -6.83
N LEU A 115 -0.70 8.25 -6.03
CA LEU A 115 -1.09 8.53 -4.66
C LEU A 115 -1.42 10.00 -4.49
N GLN A 116 -2.60 10.27 -3.95
CA GLN A 116 -2.99 11.59 -3.48
C GLN A 116 -2.91 11.60 -1.96
N THR A 117 -2.31 12.64 -1.39
CA THR A 117 -2.30 12.84 0.06
C THR A 117 -3.63 13.46 0.47
N ALA A 118 -4.26 12.89 1.50
CA ALA A 118 -5.46 13.43 2.13
C ALA A 118 -5.12 14.33 3.31
#